data_AF-A0A0M3J615-F1
#
_entry.id   AF-A0A0M3J615-F1
#
_cell.length_a   1.000
_cell.length_b   1.000
_cell.length_c   1.000
_cell.angle_alpha   90.00
_cell.angle_beta   90.00
_cell.angle_gamma   90.00
#
_symmetry.space_group_name_H-M   'P 1'
#
loop_
_entity.id
_entity.type
_entity.pdbx_description
1 polymer ?
#
loop_
_entity_poly.entity_id
_entity_poly.type
_entity_poly.pdbx_seq_one_letter_code
_entity_poly.pdbx_strand_id
1 'polypeptide(L)'
;LGSSNSQMRDHGCYFFDAGENGGQVDTIRAQLGVFDRSNIPKLMARIGQCFTQAKKKLKESQVKLLDKHHNQTFDVIGGRNTSGEPYIFSDGCGRISKECAKDIAKDLGLENCVPSCFQVR
;
A
#
# COMPACT_ATOMS: atom_id res chain seq x y z
N LEU A 1 -3.95 -12.04 -13.29
CA LEU A 1 -4.23 -11.28 -12.04
C LEU A 1 -3.37 -10.02 -11.95
N GLY A 2 -2.06 -10.14 -11.77
CA GLY A 2 -1.09 -9.05 -11.74
C GLY A 2 0.32 -9.60 -11.48
N SER A 3 1.33 -8.74 -11.43
CA SER A 3 2.70 -9.10 -11.02
C SER A 3 3.28 -8.04 -10.10
N SER A 4 4.19 -8.44 -9.21
CA SER A 4 4.93 -7.52 -8.36
C SER A 4 6.43 -7.62 -8.64
N ASN A 5 7.11 -6.48 -8.69
CA ASN A 5 8.57 -6.43 -8.80
C ASN A 5 9.26 -7.18 -7.65
N SER A 6 8.66 -7.21 -6.46
CA SER A 6 9.19 -7.99 -5.33
C SER A 6 9.10 -9.50 -5.59
N GLN A 7 7.95 -9.99 -6.06
CA GLN A 7 7.81 -11.39 -6.44
C GLN A 7 8.79 -11.80 -7.54
N MET A 8 8.98 -10.96 -8.56
CA MET A 8 9.94 -11.26 -9.63
C MET A 8 11.37 -11.36 -9.11
N ARG A 9 11.76 -10.47 -8.19
CA ARG A 9 13.10 -10.50 -7.56
C ARG A 9 13.31 -11.73 -6.70
N ASP A 10 12.27 -12.15 -5.99
CA ASP A 10 12.32 -13.29 -5.07
C ASP A 10 11.94 -14.62 -5.76
N HIS A 11 11.83 -14.63 -7.10
CA HIS A 11 11.41 -15.78 -7.91
C HIS A 11 10.08 -16.43 -7.46
N GLY A 12 9.18 -15.64 -6.88
CA GLY A 12 7.87 -16.08 -6.42
C GLY A 12 6.79 -15.98 -7.49
N CYS A 13 5.75 -16.80 -7.37
CA CYS A 13 4.52 -16.70 -8.16
C CYS A 13 3.29 -17.02 -7.31
N TYR A 14 2.12 -16.52 -7.72
CA TYR A 14 0.84 -16.86 -7.13
C TYR A 14 0.02 -17.72 -8.08
N PHE A 15 -0.54 -18.81 -7.56
CA PHE A 15 -1.53 -19.63 -8.25
C PHE A 15 -2.90 -19.39 -7.63
N PHE A 16 -3.93 -19.42 -8.46
CA PHE A 16 -5.31 -19.31 -8.05
C PHE A 16 -6.15 -20.18 -8.98
N ASP A 17 -7.28 -20.66 -8.47
CA ASP A 17 -8.27 -21.36 -9.28
C ASP A 17 -9.07 -20.33 -10.12
N ALA A 18 -9.22 -20.60 -11.41
CA ALA A 18 -9.98 -19.75 -12.32
C ALA A 18 -11.49 -19.97 -12.19
N GLY A 19 -11.91 -21.07 -11.53
CA GLY A 19 -13.29 -21.52 -11.46
C GLY A 19 -13.78 -22.09 -12.80
N GLU A 20 -14.93 -22.78 -12.77
CA GLU A 20 -15.46 -23.52 -13.95
C GLU A 20 -15.63 -22.67 -15.21
N ASN A 21 -15.91 -21.37 -15.08
CA ASN A 21 -16.15 -20.45 -16.19
C ASN A 21 -15.06 -19.37 -16.34
N GLY A 22 -13.95 -19.43 -15.60
CA GLY A 22 -12.87 -18.44 -15.66
C GLY A 22 -13.16 -17.08 -15.00
N GLY A 23 -14.37 -16.86 -14.46
CA GLY A 23 -14.81 -15.58 -13.87
C GLY A 23 -14.21 -15.23 -12.51
N GLN A 24 -13.45 -16.15 -11.89
CA GLN A 24 -12.84 -15.92 -10.58
C GLN A 24 -11.77 -14.82 -10.62
N VAL A 25 -11.13 -14.62 -11.78
CA VAL A 25 -10.17 -13.53 -11.99
C VAL A 25 -10.80 -12.16 -11.74
N ASP A 26 -11.99 -11.92 -12.29
CA ASP A 26 -12.66 -10.63 -12.23
C ASP A 26 -13.21 -10.37 -10.83
N THR A 27 -13.64 -11.44 -10.16
CA THR A 27 -14.04 -11.38 -8.74
C THR A 27 -12.87 -10.99 -7.85
N ILE A 28 -11.70 -11.62 -8.02
CA ILE A 28 -10.49 -11.26 -7.27
C ILE A 28 -10.09 -9.82 -7.57
N ARG A 29 -10.11 -9.39 -8.84
CA ARG A 29 -9.79 -7.99 -9.21
C ARG A 29 -10.74 -6.98 -8.55
N ALA A 30 -12.04 -7.26 -8.51
CA ALA A 30 -13.02 -6.40 -7.85
C ALA A 30 -12.77 -6.30 -6.33
N GLN A 31 -12.27 -7.37 -5.70
CA GLN A 31 -11.88 -7.35 -4.29
C GLN A 31 -10.59 -6.56 -4.01
N LEU A 32 -9.68 -6.47 -4.98
CA LEU A 32 -8.43 -5.72 -4.85
C LEU A 32 -8.64 -4.20 -4.84
N GLY A 33 -9.74 -3.71 -5.43
CA GLY A 33 -10.09 -2.29 -5.44
C GLY A 33 -10.66 -1.82 -6.78
N VAL A 34 -10.82 -0.50 -6.91
CA VAL A 34 -11.35 0.13 -8.12
C VAL A 34 -10.18 0.63 -8.97
N PHE A 35 -10.07 0.10 -10.19
CA PHE A 35 -8.98 0.38 -11.12
C PHE A 35 -9.52 1.04 -12.40
N ASP A 36 -10.05 2.25 -12.29
CA ASP A 36 -10.71 2.99 -13.39
C ASP A 36 -9.77 4.01 -14.08
N ARG A 37 -8.56 3.58 -14.49
CA ARG A 37 -7.57 4.49 -15.12
C ARG A 37 -7.30 4.06 -16.56
N SER A 38 -7.30 5.04 -17.48
CA SER A 38 -7.10 4.83 -18.92
C SER A 38 -5.68 4.44 -19.33
N ASN A 39 -4.67 4.76 -18.52
CA ASN A 39 -3.27 4.42 -18.84
C ASN A 39 -2.93 3.01 -18.36
N ILE A 40 -2.86 2.05 -19.31
CA ILE A 40 -2.61 0.62 -19.04
C ILE A 40 -1.32 0.38 -18.24
N PRO A 41 -0.15 0.98 -18.56
CA PRO A 41 1.05 0.81 -17.74
C PRO A 41 0.87 1.24 -16.27
N LYS A 42 0.23 2.39 -16.03
CA LYS A 42 -0.04 2.88 -14.67
C LYS A 42 -1.02 1.96 -13.94
N LEU A 43 -2.03 1.46 -14.65
CA LEU A 43 -3.01 0.51 -14.14
C LEU A 43 -2.33 -0.76 -13.63
N MET A 44 -1.48 -1.37 -14.47
CA MET A 44 -0.73 -2.58 -14.12
C MET A 44 0.19 -2.35 -12.92
N ALA A 45 0.87 -1.20 -12.87
CA ALA A 45 1.72 -0.83 -11.74
C ALA A 45 0.94 -0.73 -10.42
N ARG A 46 -0.31 -0.21 -10.44
CA ARG A 46 -1.18 -0.13 -9.25
C ARG A 46 -1.69 -1.49 -8.81
N ILE A 47 -2.15 -2.32 -9.74
CA ILE A 47 -2.54 -3.71 -9.44
C ILE A 47 -1.36 -4.48 -8.82
N GLY A 48 -0.15 -4.27 -9.33
CA GLY A 48 1.07 -4.91 -8.82
C GLY A 48 1.38 -4.60 -7.36
N GLN A 49 0.88 -3.50 -6.79
CA GLN A 49 1.06 -3.17 -5.37
C GLN A 49 0.36 -4.18 -4.45
N CYS A 50 -0.78 -4.71 -4.88
CA CYS A 50 -1.55 -5.73 -4.15
C CYS A 50 -0.81 -7.08 -4.02
N PHE A 51 0.18 -7.33 -4.88
CA PHE A 51 0.94 -8.58 -4.91
C PHE A 51 2.33 -8.44 -4.26
N THR A 52 2.58 -7.32 -3.59
CA THR A 52 3.86 -7.11 -2.91
C THR A 52 3.92 -7.91 -1.61
N GLN A 53 5.06 -8.53 -1.35
CA GLN A 53 5.26 -9.27 -0.11
C GLN A 53 5.37 -8.26 1.04
N ALA A 54 4.35 -8.19 1.88
CA ALA A 54 4.33 -7.39 3.10
C ALA A 54 3.97 -8.28 4.28
N LYS A 55 4.48 -7.96 5.48
CA LYS A 55 4.02 -8.62 6.68
C LYS A 55 2.54 -8.27 6.88
N LYS A 56 1.68 -9.27 6.73
CA LYS A 56 0.26 -9.13 7.02
C LYS A 56 0.12 -8.74 8.48
N LYS A 57 -0.69 -7.71 8.75
CA LYS A 57 -1.17 -7.40 10.10
C LYS A 57 -1.59 -8.70 10.79
N LEU A 58 -1.05 -8.98 11.98
CA LEU A 58 -1.53 -10.09 12.79
C LEU A 58 -3.03 -9.85 13.03
N LYS A 59 -3.85 -10.89 12.88
CA LYS A 59 -5.33 -10.82 12.98
C LYS A 59 -5.82 -10.14 14.27
N GLU A 60 -4.99 -10.06 15.30
CA GLU A 60 -5.28 -9.47 16.60
C GLU A 60 -5.13 -7.95 16.67
N SER A 61 -4.54 -7.32 15.65
CA SER A 61 -4.41 -5.86 15.58
C SER A 61 -5.78 -5.22 15.33
N GLN A 62 -6.36 -4.60 16.36
CA GLN A 62 -7.67 -3.95 16.28
C GLN A 62 -7.65 -2.60 15.54
N VAL A 63 -6.55 -2.22 14.89
CA VAL A 63 -6.48 -0.98 14.10
C VAL A 63 -7.21 -1.18 12.78
N LYS A 64 -8.54 -1.22 12.85
CA LYS A 64 -9.43 -0.90 11.73
C LYS A 64 -9.40 0.61 11.58
N LEU A 65 -8.65 1.08 10.58
CA LEU A 65 -8.77 2.46 10.14
C LEU A 65 -10.16 2.60 9.52
N LEU A 66 -11.09 3.15 10.30
CA LEU A 66 -12.38 3.57 9.80
C LEU A 66 -12.18 4.88 9.03
N ASP A 67 -13.14 5.28 8.22
CA ASP A 67 -13.01 6.53 7.45
C ASP A 67 -12.76 7.75 8.35
N LYS A 68 -13.35 7.76 9.55
CA LYS A 68 -13.10 8.81 10.56
C LYS A 68 -11.69 8.81 11.17
N HIS A 69 -10.88 7.78 10.94
CA HIS A 69 -9.53 7.64 11.48
C HIS A 69 -8.44 8.05 10.48
N HIS A 70 -8.81 8.49 9.28
CA HIS A 70 -7.88 9.05 8.31
C HIS A 70 -8.26 10.50 8.00
N ASN A 71 -7.25 11.33 7.77
CA ASN A 71 -7.42 12.70 7.30
C ASN A 71 -6.49 12.92 6.11
N GLN A 72 -7.00 13.61 5.09
CA GLN A 72 -6.16 14.14 4.02
C GLN A 72 -5.58 15.48 4.48
N THR A 73 -4.29 15.67 4.26
CA THR A 73 -3.59 16.92 4.53
C THR A 73 -3.05 17.45 3.21
N PHE A 74 -2.83 18.77 3.16
CA PHE A 74 -2.12 19.37 2.03
C PHE A 74 -0.68 18.88 1.99
N ASP A 75 -0.16 18.79 0.77
CA ASP A 75 1.25 18.53 0.54
C ASP A 75 2.11 19.70 1.02
N VAL A 76 3.31 19.38 1.50
CA VAL A 76 4.33 20.37 1.86
C VAL A 76 5.06 20.76 0.58
N ILE A 77 4.67 21.89 0.01
CA ILE A 77 5.21 22.40 -1.25
C ILE A 77 6.13 23.59 -0.97
N GLY A 78 7.30 23.64 -1.61
CA GLY A 78 8.21 24.77 -1.48
C GLY A 78 9.47 24.66 -2.35
N GLY A 79 10.34 25.67 -2.25
CA GLY A 79 11.54 25.77 -3.09
C GLY A 79 11.20 25.79 -4.58
N ARG A 80 12.21 25.81 -5.44
CA ARG A 80 12.06 25.64 -6.89
C ARG A 80 13.25 24.89 -7.45
N ASN A 81 12.99 24.01 -8.42
CA ASN A 81 14.04 23.37 -9.20
C ASN A 81 14.67 24.34 -10.21
N THR A 82 15.68 23.88 -10.94
CA THR A 82 16.36 24.67 -11.99
C THR A 82 15.42 25.13 -13.11
N SER A 83 14.30 24.45 -13.30
CA SER A 83 13.24 24.78 -14.27
C SER A 83 12.17 25.72 -13.69
N GLY A 84 12.30 26.12 -12.43
CA GLY A 84 11.35 26.99 -11.73
C GLY A 84 10.12 26.28 -11.15
N GLU A 85 10.02 24.96 -11.23
CA GLU A 85 8.89 24.18 -10.70
C GLU A 85 9.07 23.92 -9.20
N PRO A 86 7.99 23.96 -8.40
CA PRO A 86 8.07 23.75 -6.95
C PRO A 86 8.34 22.28 -6.60
N TYR A 87 9.04 22.04 -5.49
CA TYR A 87 9.20 20.69 -4.94
C TYR A 87 8.00 20.30 -4.07
N ILE A 88 7.63 19.02 -4.13
CA ILE A 88 6.64 18.39 -3.23
C ILE A 88 7.42 17.59 -2.19
N PHE A 89 7.73 18.21 -1.04
CA PHE A 89 8.55 17.60 0.00
C PHE A 89 7.86 16.46 0.75
N SER A 90 6.53 16.42 0.72
CA SER A 90 5.72 15.36 1.31
C SER A 90 5.39 14.22 0.34
N ASP A 91 5.95 14.21 -0.88
CA ASP A 91 5.63 13.17 -1.86
C ASP A 91 5.94 11.77 -1.30
N GLY A 92 4.91 10.92 -1.25
CA GLY A 92 4.98 9.57 -0.70
C GLY A 92 5.07 9.47 0.82
N CYS A 93 5.00 10.60 1.55
CA CYS A 93 5.09 10.63 3.01
C CYS A 93 3.75 10.98 3.65
N GLY A 94 3.46 10.33 4.79
CA GLY A 94 2.27 10.59 5.59
C GLY A 94 2.60 10.59 7.08
N ARG A 95 1.61 10.95 7.90
CA ARG A 95 1.70 10.91 9.37
C ARG A 95 0.72 9.88 9.91
N ILE A 96 1.13 9.17 10.94
CA ILE A 96 0.27 8.29 11.74
C ILE A 96 0.26 8.77 13.19
N SER A 97 -0.80 8.46 13.92
CA SER A 97 -0.83 8.76 15.35
C SER A 97 0.16 7.89 16.11
N LYS A 98 0.58 8.35 17.29
CA LYS A 98 1.50 7.61 18.16
C LYS A 98 0.90 6.28 18.62
N GLU A 99 -0.42 6.26 18.82
CA GLU A 99 -1.18 5.08 19.20
C GLU A 99 -1.15 4.04 18.08
N CYS A 100 -1.41 4.47 16.83
CA CYS A 100 -1.31 3.60 15.66
C CYS A 100 0.11 3.04 15.48
N ALA A 101 1.14 3.85 15.69
CA ALA A 101 2.53 3.41 15.66
C ALA A 101 2.85 2.35 16.72
N LYS A 102 2.33 2.50 17.95
CA LYS A 102 2.48 1.53 19.03
C LYS A 102 1.79 0.20 18.71
N ASP A 103 0.58 0.25 18.16
CA ASP A 103 -0.16 -0.95 17.77
C ASP A 103 0.58 -1.71 16.67
N ILE A 104 1.09 -1.00 15.65
CA ILE A 104 1.92 -1.61 14.60
C ILE A 104 3.22 -2.19 15.19
N ALA A 105 3.87 -1.49 16.12
CA ALA A 105 5.08 -1.99 16.77
C ALA A 105 4.80 -3.28 17.55
N LYS A 106 3.66 -3.35 18.25
CA LYS A 106 3.19 -4.55 18.95
C LYS A 106 3.00 -5.72 17.98
N ASP A 107 2.33 -5.48 16.85
CA ASP A 107 2.13 -6.50 15.81
C ASP A 107 3.43 -7.02 15.21
N LEU A 108 4.47 -6.18 15.20
CA LEU A 108 5.79 -6.54 14.70
C LEU A 108 6.69 -7.19 15.78
N GLY A 109 6.24 -7.27 17.03
CA GLY A 109 7.04 -7.74 18.17
C GLY A 109 8.13 -6.75 18.60
N LEU A 110 7.93 -5.46 18.33
CA LEU A 110 8.88 -4.36 18.60
C LEU A 110 8.42 -3.48 19.77
N GLU A 111 7.71 -4.03 20.75
CA GLU A 111 7.09 -3.26 21.85
C GLU A 111 8.07 -2.39 22.65
N ASN A 112 9.33 -2.84 22.77
CA ASN A 112 10.39 -2.13 23.49
C ASN A 112 10.96 -0.93 22.70
N CYS A 113 10.69 -0.82 21.40
CA CYS A 113 11.17 0.25 20.54
C CYS A 113 10.16 0.53 19.42
N VAL A 114 9.28 1.49 19.66
CA VAL A 114 8.29 1.93 18.67
C VAL A 114 9.00 2.68 17.54
N PRO A 115 8.96 2.19 16.29
CA PRO A 115 9.61 2.86 15.16
C PRO A 115 9.03 4.25 14.89
N SER A 116 9.86 5.17 14.43
CA SER A 116 9.44 6.53 14.02
C SER A 116 8.93 6.59 12.58
N CYS A 117 9.30 5.61 11.75
CA CYS A 117 8.95 5.55 10.33
C CYS A 117 8.56 4.13 9.95
N PHE A 118 7.52 4.02 9.12
CA PHE A 118 7.00 2.75 8.63
C PHE A 118 6.84 2.84 7.12
N GLN A 119 7.32 1.82 6.41
CA GLN A 119 7.04 1.66 4.99
C GLN A 119 5.78 0.80 4.84
N VAL A 120 4.71 1.41 4.32
CA VAL A 120 3.40 0.76 4.14
C VAL A 120 3.04 0.66 2.66
N ARG A 121 2.04 -0.18 2.36
CA ARG A 121 1.46 -0.39 1.03
C ARG A 121 -0.04 -0.38 1.12
#